data_AF-A0AA35WBX2-F1
#
_entry.id   AF-A0AA35WBX2-F1
#
_cell.length_a   1.000
_cell.length_b   1.000
_cell.length_c   1.000
_cell.angle_alpha   90.00
_cell.angle_beta   90.00
_cell.angle_gamma   90.00
#
_symmetry.space_group_name_H-M   'P 1'
#
loop_
_entity.id
_entity.type
_entity.pdbx_description
1 polymer ?
#
loop_
_entity_poly.entity_id
_entity_poly.type
_entity_poly.pdbx_seq_one_letter_code
_entity_poly.pdbx_strand_id
1 'polypeptide(L)'
;MLASADYVEVSESEWKALLPSYGHAAHVMVYSTWPGRFMDKYEHKFAVSMQLRFDGTLGFPGGMVDSGETPETAAGRELAEETGCHDIDVTPSNHVVTHVSKKTQLCLHLFAKKSGTTAFH
;
A
#
# COMPACT_ATOMS: atom_id res chain seq x y z
N MET A 1 5.41 -5.95 -23.35
CA MET A 1 4.20 -6.79 -23.26
C MET A 1 3.68 -6.63 -21.84
N LEU A 2 2.76 -5.68 -21.60
CA LEU A 2 2.14 -5.53 -20.29
C LEU A 2 1.20 -6.71 -20.12
N ALA A 3 1.52 -7.66 -19.25
CA ALA A 3 0.62 -8.75 -18.93
C ALA A 3 -0.71 -8.14 -18.47
N SER A 4 -1.82 -8.48 -19.15
CA SER A 4 -3.15 -8.22 -18.61
C SER A 4 -3.21 -8.93 -17.26
N ALA A 5 -3.34 -8.17 -16.19
CA ALA A 5 -2.90 -8.60 -14.88
C ALA A 5 -3.84 -9.70 -14.33
N ASP A 6 -3.30 -10.87 -13.98
CA ASP A 6 -3.98 -12.07 -13.42
C ASP A 6 -4.53 -11.83 -11.99
N TYR A 7 -4.98 -10.61 -11.68
CA TYR A 7 -5.43 -10.20 -10.36
C TYR A 7 -6.93 -10.06 -10.33
N VAL A 8 -7.56 -10.67 -9.32
CA VAL A 8 -8.99 -10.56 -9.07
C VAL A 8 -9.19 -9.82 -7.77
N GLU A 9 -9.97 -8.74 -7.80
CA GLU A 9 -10.42 -8.06 -6.58
C GLU A 9 -11.33 -9.00 -5.78
N VAL A 10 -11.11 -9.05 -4.47
CA VAL A 10 -11.88 -9.91 -3.56
C VAL A 10 -12.32 -9.13 -2.32
N SER A 11 -13.47 -9.53 -1.78
CA SER A 11 -14.00 -9.03 -0.52
C SER A 11 -13.19 -9.51 0.68
N GLU A 12 -13.50 -8.94 1.85
CA GLU A 12 -12.82 -9.27 3.10
C GLU A 12 -13.00 -10.74 3.50
N SER A 13 -14.22 -11.26 3.39
CA SER A 13 -14.52 -12.66 3.69
C SER A 13 -13.78 -13.62 2.74
N GLU A 14 -13.65 -13.25 1.47
CA GLU A 14 -12.97 -14.06 0.46
C GLU A 14 -11.46 -14.16 0.72
N TRP A 15 -10.76 -13.04 0.96
CA TRP A 15 -9.32 -13.14 1.26
C TRP A 15 -9.05 -13.76 2.62
N LYS A 16 -9.92 -13.57 3.62
CA LYS A 16 -9.79 -14.23 4.93
C LYS A 16 -9.89 -15.74 4.81
N ALA A 17 -10.71 -16.26 3.89
CA ALA A 17 -10.77 -17.69 3.60
C ALA A 17 -9.46 -18.23 2.96
N LEU A 18 -8.63 -17.36 2.39
CA LEU A 18 -7.35 -17.72 1.76
C LEU A 18 -6.16 -17.70 2.72
N LEU A 19 -6.27 -17.11 3.90
CA LEU A 19 -5.22 -17.03 4.94
C LEU A 19 -4.43 -18.33 5.14
N PRO A 20 -5.05 -19.53 5.16
CA PRO A 20 -4.30 -20.77 5.38
C PRO A 20 -3.42 -21.22 4.21
N SER A 21 -3.58 -20.64 3.02
CA SER A 21 -3.09 -21.23 1.75
C SER A 21 -2.39 -20.25 0.82
N TYR A 22 -2.57 -18.94 1.03
CA TYR A 22 -1.96 -17.88 0.22
C TYR A 22 -0.99 -17.08 1.08
N GLY A 23 0.07 -16.56 0.46
CA GLY A 23 0.88 -15.51 1.09
C GLY A 23 0.11 -14.19 1.08
N HIS A 24 0.36 -13.34 2.07
CA HIS A 24 -0.27 -12.03 2.17
C HIS A 24 0.81 -10.96 2.13
N ALA A 25 0.58 -9.90 1.35
CA ALA A 25 1.43 -8.72 1.35
C ALA A 25 0.55 -7.48 1.49
N ALA A 26 1.01 -6.50 2.27
CA ALA A 26 0.27 -5.29 2.58
C ALA A 26 1.12 -4.07 2.25
N HIS A 27 0.51 -3.14 1.50
CA HIS A 27 1.14 -1.90 1.07
C HIS A 27 0.25 -0.72 1.42
N VAL A 28 0.87 0.44 1.63
CA VAL A 28 0.16 1.66 1.99
C VAL A 28 0.48 2.82 1.04
N MET A 29 -0.57 3.36 0.42
CA MET A 29 -0.53 4.64 -0.27
C MET A 29 -0.65 5.76 0.76
N VAL A 30 0.48 6.38 1.11
CA VAL A 30 0.49 7.61 1.89
C VAL A 30 0.27 8.80 0.96
N TYR A 31 -0.73 9.63 1.27
CA TYR A 31 -1.07 10.80 0.46
C TYR A 31 -1.38 12.03 1.30
N SER A 32 -1.17 13.22 0.74
CA SER A 32 -1.58 14.47 1.37
C SER A 32 -2.14 15.46 0.35
N THR A 33 -2.98 16.38 0.81
CA THR A 33 -3.36 17.56 0.00
C THR A 33 -2.12 18.42 -0.18
N TRP A 34 -1.79 18.76 -1.42
CA TRP A 34 -0.55 19.45 -1.71
C TRP A 34 -0.85 20.84 -2.27
N PRO A 35 -0.68 21.92 -1.49
CA PRO A 35 -0.96 23.25 -1.97
C PRO A 35 0.09 23.70 -3.02
N GLY A 36 -0.32 24.65 -3.86
CA GLY A 36 0.57 25.30 -4.82
C GLY A 36 0.39 24.82 -6.25
N ARG A 37 1.28 25.31 -7.12
CA ARG A 37 1.21 25.10 -8.56
C ARG A 37 2.58 24.77 -9.13
N PHE A 38 2.61 23.88 -10.12
CA PHE A 38 3.76 23.67 -10.97
C PHE A 38 3.78 24.74 -12.07
N MET A 39 4.90 25.45 -12.19
CA MET A 39 5.11 26.56 -13.15
C MET A 39 4.00 27.62 -13.09
N ASP A 40 3.44 27.88 -11.91
CA ASP A 40 2.31 28.79 -11.64
C ASP A 40 1.01 28.52 -12.41
N LYS A 41 0.97 27.44 -13.19
CA LYS A 41 -0.11 27.12 -14.12
C LYS A 41 -0.91 25.91 -13.70
N TYR A 42 -0.24 24.88 -13.20
CA TYR A 42 -0.87 23.58 -12.94
C TYR A 42 -1.01 23.35 -11.45
N GLU A 43 -2.24 23.41 -10.95
CA GLU A 43 -2.53 23.18 -9.54
C GLU A 43 -2.20 21.74 -9.12
N HIS A 44 -1.42 21.63 -8.04
CA HIS A 44 -1.25 20.37 -7.36
C HIS A 44 -2.54 20.05 -6.59
N LYS A 45 -3.04 18.83 -6.72
CA LYS A 45 -4.19 18.37 -5.92
C LYS A 45 -3.70 17.59 -4.71
N PHE A 46 -2.87 16.60 -4.96
CA PHE A 46 -2.33 15.70 -3.95
C PHE A 46 -0.87 15.36 -4.25
N ALA A 47 -0.13 15.09 -3.17
CA ALA A 47 1.13 14.37 -3.23
C ALA A 47 0.85 12.92 -2.81
N VAL A 48 1.51 11.97 -3.47
CA VAL A 48 1.40 10.53 -3.21
C VAL A 48 2.81 9.97 -3.14
N SER A 49 3.13 9.25 -2.08
CA SER A 49 4.47 8.71 -1.86
C SER A 49 4.59 7.34 -2.51
N MET A 50 5.68 7.13 -3.25
CA MET A 50 6.09 5.86 -3.84
C MET A 50 7.61 5.75 -3.72
N GLN A 51 8.13 4.53 -3.73
CA GLN A 51 9.55 4.25 -3.56
C GLN A 51 10.13 3.42 -4.71
N LEU A 52 11.40 3.65 -5.02
CA LEU A 52 12.20 2.79 -5.89
C LEU A 52 12.66 1.58 -5.07
N ARG A 53 12.24 0.39 -5.47
CA ARG A 53 12.58 -0.88 -4.81
C ARG A 53 13.96 -1.36 -5.24
N PHE A 54 14.51 -2.31 -4.47
CA PHE A 54 15.82 -2.94 -4.76
C PHE A 54 15.88 -3.62 -6.14
N ASP A 55 14.73 -4.05 -6.67
CA ASP A 55 14.59 -4.69 -7.98
C ASP A 55 14.47 -3.67 -9.14
N GLY A 56 14.58 -2.38 -8.85
CA GLY A 56 14.50 -1.30 -9.83
C GLY A 56 13.07 -0.90 -10.23
N THR A 57 12.05 -1.44 -9.58
CA THR A 57 10.64 -1.10 -9.83
C THR A 57 10.11 -0.03 -8.87
N LEU A 58 9.03 0.66 -9.26
CA LEU A 58 8.32 1.58 -8.37
C LEU A 58 7.19 0.85 -7.63
N GLY A 59 7.08 1.07 -6.33
CA GLY A 59 6.02 0.51 -5.48
C GLY A 59 5.61 1.46 -4.37
N PHE A 60 4.57 1.09 -3.63
CA PHE A 60 4.27 1.71 -2.35
C PHE A 60 5.15 1.11 -1.25
N PRO A 61 5.34 1.80 -0.12
CA PRO A 61 5.86 1.18 1.09
C PRO A 61 5.01 -0.03 1.48
N GLY A 62 5.66 -1.12 1.88
CA GLY A 62 4.96 -2.37 2.18
C GLY A 62 5.78 -3.63 1.93
N GLY A 63 5.25 -4.72 2.45
CA GLY A 63 5.94 -6.00 2.47
C GLY A 63 5.00 -7.16 2.78
N MET A 64 5.60 -8.30 3.14
CA MET A 64 4.86 -9.50 3.49
C MET A 64 4.21 -9.36 4.87
N VAL A 65 3.05 -9.98 5.04
CA VAL A 65 2.37 -10.10 6.33
C VAL A 65 2.92 -11.32 7.05
N ASP A 66 3.43 -11.12 8.26
CA ASP A 66 4.00 -12.20 9.06
C ASP A 66 2.92 -13.06 9.74
N SER A 67 3.31 -14.26 10.19
CA SER A 67 2.39 -15.18 10.86
C SER A 67 1.84 -14.58 12.16
N GLY A 68 0.51 -14.47 12.25
CA GLY A 68 -0.18 -13.88 13.40
C GLY A 68 -0.33 -12.37 13.33
N GLU A 69 0.21 -11.73 12.28
CA GLU A 69 0.05 -10.32 12.00
C GLU A 69 -1.21 -10.07 11.15
N THR A 70 -1.87 -8.93 11.36
CA THR A 70 -2.97 -8.49 10.47
C THR A 70 -2.41 -7.66 9.31
N PRO A 71 -3.08 -7.61 8.14
CA PRO A 71 -2.57 -6.84 7.01
C PRO A 71 -2.33 -5.35 7.32
N GLU A 72 -3.18 -4.71 8.13
CA GLU A 72 -2.99 -3.32 8.54
C GLU A 72 -1.78 -3.14 9.48
N THR A 73 -1.52 -4.10 10.37
CA THR A 73 -0.35 -4.08 11.27
C THR A 73 0.94 -4.20 10.44
N ALA A 74 0.95 -5.12 9.46
CA ALA A 74 2.06 -5.29 8.53
C ALA A 74 2.31 -4.02 7.72
N ALA A 75 1.26 -3.42 7.15
CA ALA A 75 1.40 -2.18 6.38
C ALA A 75 1.97 -1.02 7.22
N GLY A 76 1.57 -0.90 8.49
CA GLY A 76 2.12 0.11 9.40
C GLY A 76 3.58 -0.16 9.78
N ARG A 77 3.92 -1.42 10.08
CA ARG A 77 5.30 -1.85 10.39
C ARG A 77 6.24 -1.58 9.21
N GLU A 78 5.88 -2.03 8.01
CA GLU A 78 6.69 -1.87 6.80
C GLU A 78 6.85 -0.38 6.43
N LEU A 79 5.80 0.42 6.55
CA LEU A 79 5.90 1.88 6.36
C LEU A 79 6.95 2.49 7.29
N ALA A 80 6.91 2.14 8.58
CA ALA A 80 7.86 2.64 9.56
C ALA A 80 9.30 2.18 9.26
N GLU A 81 9.50 0.92 8.88
CA GLU A 81 10.81 0.35 8.55
C GLU A 81 11.42 0.97 7.29
N GLU A 82 10.62 1.19 6.24
CA GLU A 82 11.12 1.66 4.94
C GLU A 82 11.25 3.18 4.85
N THR A 83 10.44 3.95 5.59
CA THR A 83 10.41 5.42 5.50
C THR A 83 10.75 6.16 6.80
N GLY A 84 10.81 5.46 7.94
CA GLY A 84 10.97 6.08 9.26
C GLY A 84 9.73 6.83 9.78
N CYS A 85 8.58 6.72 9.09
CA CYS A 85 7.35 7.41 9.48
C CYS A 85 6.57 6.63 10.55
N HIS A 86 6.98 6.79 11.82
CA HIS A 86 6.35 6.10 12.95
C HIS A 86 5.03 6.72 13.44
N ASP A 87 4.70 7.94 13.00
CA ASP A 87 3.52 8.70 13.42
C ASP A 87 2.28 8.46 12.53
N ILE A 88 2.43 7.66 11.48
CA ILE A 88 1.35 7.33 10.55
C ILE A 88 0.74 5.98 10.93
N ASP A 89 -0.38 6.03 11.64
CA ASP A 89 -1.12 4.84 12.04
C ASP A 89 -1.96 4.27 10.87
N VAL A 90 -1.77 2.99 10.53
CA VAL A 90 -2.56 2.29 9.50
C VAL A 90 -3.57 1.39 10.20
N THR A 91 -4.85 1.63 9.94
CA THR A 91 -5.96 0.93 10.60
C THR A 91 -6.81 0.16 9.59
N PRO A 92 -7.71 -0.75 10.02
CA PRO A 92 -8.60 -1.46 9.10
C PRO A 92 -9.46 -0.53 8.24
N SER A 93 -9.83 0.66 8.76
CA SER A 93 -10.60 1.67 8.01
C SER A 93 -9.84 2.30 6.84
N ASN A 94 -8.52 2.10 6.77
CA ASN A 94 -7.69 2.56 5.66
C ASN A 94 -7.63 1.56 4.51
N HIS A 95 -8.22 0.36 4.66
CA HIS A 95 -8.26 -0.64 3.58
C HIS A 95 -9.02 -0.09 2.37
N VAL A 96 -8.42 -0.24 1.20
CA VAL A 96 -9.02 0.19 -0.07
C VAL A 96 -9.49 -1.02 -0.86
N VAL A 97 -8.59 -1.99 -1.06
CA VAL A 97 -8.84 -3.14 -1.92
C VAL A 97 -7.89 -4.28 -1.59
N THR A 98 -8.34 -5.52 -1.80
CA THR A 98 -7.47 -6.69 -1.86
C THR A 98 -7.55 -7.29 -3.25
N HIS A 99 -6.41 -7.49 -3.87
CA HIS A 99 -6.28 -8.24 -5.13
C HIS A 99 -5.62 -9.59 -4.88
N VAL A 100 -6.13 -10.65 -5.51
CA VAL A 100 -5.55 -11.98 -5.43
C VAL A 100 -4.93 -12.37 -6.76
N SER A 101 -3.67 -12.78 -6.74
CA SER A 101 -3.04 -13.47 -7.86
C SER A 101 -3.08 -14.98 -7.64
N LYS A 102 -3.84 -15.69 -8.47
CA LYS A 102 -3.84 -17.17 -8.46
C LYS A 102 -2.50 -17.74 -8.90
N LYS A 103 -1.76 -17.01 -9.74
CA LYS A 103 -0.46 -17.43 -10.28
C LYS A 103 0.63 -17.42 -9.22
N THR A 104 0.72 -16.36 -8.42
CA THR A 104 1.73 -16.25 -7.35
C THR A 104 1.20 -16.71 -6.00
N GLN A 105 -0.09 -17.04 -5.90
CA GLN A 105 -0.79 -17.36 -4.66
C GLN A 105 -0.60 -16.27 -3.59
N LEU A 106 -0.77 -15.01 -4.00
CA LEU A 106 -0.66 -13.84 -3.12
C LEU A 106 -1.97 -13.08 -3.02
N CYS A 107 -2.34 -12.72 -1.79
CA CYS A 107 -3.29 -11.67 -1.47
C CYS A 107 -2.54 -10.36 -1.28
N LEU A 108 -2.86 -9.35 -2.10
CA LEU A 108 -2.22 -8.04 -2.12
C LEU A 108 -3.19 -7.00 -1.57
N HIS A 109 -2.95 -6.58 -0.33
CA HIS A 109 -3.76 -5.60 0.38
C HIS A 109 -3.22 -4.20 0.12
N LEU A 110 -4.09 -3.29 -0.33
CA LEU A 110 -3.78 -1.88 -0.45
C LEU A 110 -4.55 -1.10 0.61
N PHE A 111 -3.80 -0.31 1.38
CA PHE A 111 -4.32 0.69 2.31
C PHE A 111 -4.05 2.09 1.74
N ALA A 112 -4.90 3.06 2.08
CA ALA A 112 -4.65 4.47 1.77
C ALA A 112 -4.79 5.31 3.04
N LYS A 113 -3.72 6.05 3.36
CA LYS A 113 -3.65 6.87 4.56
C LYS A 113 -3.32 8.31 4.20
N LYS A 114 -4.23 9.21 4.57
CA LYS A 114 -3.95 10.65 4.49
C LYS A 114 -3.01 11.04 5.62
N SER A 115 -1.94 11.76 5.29
CA SER A 115 -0.98 12.33 6.23
C SER A 115 -0.92 13.86 6.14
N GLY A 116 -0.19 14.49 7.06
CA GLY A 116 0.33 15.84 6.86
C GLY A 116 1.38 15.89 5.74
N THR A 117 1.83 17.09 5.38
CA THR A 117 2.88 17.27 4.35
C THR A 117 4.27 16.86 4.83
N THR A 118 4.48 16.67 6.13
CA THR A 118 5.75 16.24 6.73
C THR A 118 6.25 14.88 6.23
N ALA A 119 5.34 13.99 5.81
CA ALA A 119 5.68 12.68 5.24
C ALA A 119 6.28 12.74 3.82
N PHE A 120 6.44 13.93 3.25
CA PHE A 120 6.89 14.18 1.86
C PHE A 120 8.17 15.02 1.77
N HIS A 121 8.84 15.28 2.90
CA HIS A 121 10.07 16.07 3.01
C HIS A 121 11.22 15.18 3.48
#